data_AF-A0A7S0BKV8-F1
#
_entry.id   AF-A0A7S0BKV8-F1
#
_cell.length_a   1.000
_cell.length_b   1.000
_cell.length_c   1.000
_cell.angle_alpha   90.00
_cell.angle_beta   90.00
_cell.angle_gamma   90.00
#
_symmetry.space_group_name_H-M   'P 1'
#
loop_
_entity.id
_entity.type
_entity.pdbx_description
1 polymer ?
#
loop_
_entity_poly.entity_id
_entity_poly.type
_entity_poly.pdbx_seq_one_letter_code
_entity_poly.pdbx_strand_id
1 'polypeptide(L)'
;MTFLVAQLTFLAVWIPLAGVLSVSLLVKYCARHGAVPVGVGIVVGLVWFMSMLVPVLLPLDVAEMTTERCRAEATGGQDVNCAPSRADPAFLALAWHVGYWFCFSMSWLVLPILSSYVLAGAFSVKKRFFFALRDRLIFFLVIGVLFGIATVLLVLRF
;
A
#
# COMPACT_ATOMS: atom_id res chain seq x y z
N MET A 1 -15.91 -19.63 12.86
CA MET A 1 -16.60 -19.15 11.63
C MET A 1 -17.14 -17.73 11.77
N THR A 2 -17.94 -17.39 12.78
CA THR A 2 -18.55 -16.05 12.94
C THR A 2 -17.54 -14.90 13.03
N PHE A 3 -16.41 -15.10 13.73
CA PHE A 3 -15.37 -14.08 13.86
C PHE A 3 -14.60 -13.81 12.56
N LEU A 4 -14.20 -14.88 11.85
CA LEU A 4 -13.58 -14.78 10.51
C LEU A 4 -14.51 -14.04 9.54
N VAL A 5 -15.81 -14.36 9.56
CA VAL A 5 -16.82 -13.67 8.75
C VAL A 5 -16.89 -12.19 9.11
N ALA A 6 -16.85 -11.82 10.40
CA ALA A 6 -16.85 -10.43 10.84
C ALA A 6 -15.58 -9.64 10.41
N GLN A 7 -14.43 -10.30 10.38
CA GLN A 7 -13.18 -9.68 9.92
C GLN A 7 -13.14 -9.53 8.39
N LEU A 8 -13.64 -10.54 7.67
CA LEU A 8 -13.79 -10.48 6.23
C LEU A 8 -14.84 -9.42 5.82
N THR A 9 -15.94 -9.26 6.57
CA THR A 9 -16.91 -8.19 6.31
C THR A 9 -16.33 -6.81 6.63
N PHE A 10 -15.48 -6.68 7.66
CA PHE A 10 -14.75 -5.43 7.90
C PHE A 10 -13.90 -5.01 6.69
N LEU A 11 -13.07 -5.93 6.18
CA LEU A 11 -12.25 -5.68 4.99
C LEU A 11 -13.07 -5.48 3.72
N ALA A 12 -14.10 -6.31 3.49
CA ALA A 12 -14.84 -6.31 2.23
C ALA A 12 -15.90 -5.21 2.13
N VAL A 13 -16.33 -4.64 3.27
CA VAL A 13 -17.41 -3.64 3.30
C VAL A 13 -16.89 -2.29 3.75
N TRP A 14 -16.26 -2.20 4.92
CA TRP A 14 -15.94 -0.90 5.52
C TRP A 14 -14.80 -0.18 4.80
N ILE A 15 -13.78 -0.92 4.39
CA ILE A 15 -12.66 -0.38 3.62
C ILE A 15 -13.14 0.18 2.26
N PRO A 16 -13.86 -0.56 1.40
CA PRO A 16 -14.38 0.01 0.16
C PRO A 16 -15.44 1.10 0.39
N LEU A 17 -16.27 1.02 1.43
CA LEU A 17 -17.22 2.09 1.77
C LEU A 17 -16.51 3.40 2.15
N ALA A 18 -15.44 3.32 2.95
CA ALA A 18 -14.60 4.47 3.29
C ALA A 18 -13.90 5.03 2.03
N GLY A 19 -13.44 4.16 1.13
CA GLY A 19 -12.92 4.53 -0.18
C GLY A 19 -13.93 5.32 -1.01
N VAL A 20 -15.14 4.77 -1.19
CA VAL A 20 -16.24 5.42 -1.93
C VAL A 20 -16.62 6.75 -1.30
N LEU A 21 -16.73 6.82 0.02
CA LEU A 21 -17.03 8.06 0.74
C LEU A 21 -15.94 9.12 0.52
N SER A 22 -14.67 8.75 0.65
CA SER A 22 -13.55 9.66 0.43
C SER A 22 -13.51 10.21 -1.00
N VAL A 23 -13.72 9.35 -2.00
CA VAL A 23 -13.79 9.73 -3.42
C VAL A 23 -14.98 10.68 -3.65
N SER A 24 -16.14 10.36 -3.08
CA SER A 24 -17.37 11.13 -3.24
C SER A 24 -17.24 12.52 -2.60
N LEU A 25 -16.65 12.62 -1.42
CA LEU A 25 -16.36 13.89 -0.76
C LEU A 25 -15.36 14.69 -1.60
N LEU A 26 -14.29 14.07 -2.10
CA LEU A 26 -13.27 14.78 -2.86
C LEU A 26 -13.79 15.28 -4.22
N VAL A 27 -14.63 14.50 -4.91
CA VAL A 27 -15.33 14.96 -6.12
C VAL A 27 -16.31 16.09 -5.80
N LYS A 28 -17.05 16.00 -4.70
CA LYS A 28 -18.04 17.02 -4.32
C LYS A 28 -17.39 18.34 -3.87
N TYR A 29 -16.27 18.29 -3.16
CA TYR A 29 -15.63 19.47 -2.54
C TYR A 29 -14.45 20.03 -3.34
N CYS A 30 -13.70 19.21 -4.09
CA CYS A 30 -12.51 19.67 -4.81
C CYS A 30 -12.71 19.76 -6.33
N ALA A 31 -13.62 18.97 -6.92
CA ALA A 31 -13.94 19.09 -8.35
C ALA A 31 -15.13 20.03 -8.52
N ARG A 32 -14.88 21.23 -9.06
CA ARG A 32 -15.96 22.09 -9.57
C ARG A 32 -16.75 21.26 -10.60
N HIS A 33 -18.01 20.94 -10.28
CA HIS A 33 -18.88 20.10 -11.09
C HIS A 33 -18.80 20.51 -12.57
N GLY A 34 -18.36 19.58 -13.43
CA GLY A 34 -18.25 19.76 -14.88
C GLY A 34 -16.89 20.19 -15.45
N ALA A 35 -15.93 20.60 -14.62
CA ALA A 35 -14.61 21.07 -15.10
C ALA A 35 -13.52 19.98 -15.11
N VAL A 36 -13.68 18.91 -14.32
CA VAL A 36 -12.63 17.91 -14.10
C VAL A 36 -13.00 16.57 -14.76
N PRO A 37 -12.11 15.96 -15.56
CA PRO A 37 -12.34 14.64 -16.11
C PRO A 37 -12.50 13.58 -15.01
N VAL A 38 -13.47 12.67 -15.17
CA VAL A 38 -13.77 11.60 -14.20
C VAL A 38 -12.54 10.76 -13.85
N GLY A 39 -11.67 10.48 -14.83
CA GLY A 39 -10.44 9.72 -14.61
C GLY A 39 -9.49 10.35 -13.58
N VAL A 40 -9.42 11.68 -13.50
CA VAL A 40 -8.60 12.37 -12.49
C VAL A 40 -9.21 12.18 -11.10
N GLY A 41 -10.53 12.26 -10.98
CA GLY A 41 -11.24 12.02 -9.72
C GLY A 41 -11.02 10.62 -9.18
N ILE A 42 -11.04 9.60 -10.05
CA ILE A 42 -10.75 8.21 -9.68
C ILE A 42 -9.32 8.07 -9.14
N VAL A 43 -8.34 8.61 -9.86
CA VAL A 43 -6.93 8.50 -9.46
C VAL A 43 -6.67 9.19 -8.12
N VAL A 44 -7.17 10.42 -7.94
CA VAL A 44 -6.98 11.16 -6.69
C VAL A 44 -7.71 10.47 -5.53
N GLY A 45 -8.93 9.99 -5.76
CA GLY A 45 -9.69 9.26 -4.75
C GLY A 45 -9.01 7.95 -4.34
N LEU A 46 -8.43 7.23 -5.30
CA LEU A 46 -7.67 6.01 -5.03
C LEU A 46 -6.41 6.31 -4.19
N VAL A 47 -5.65 7.35 -4.54
CA VAL A 47 -4.48 7.79 -3.76
C VAL A 47 -4.86 8.18 -2.34
N TRP A 48 -5.94 8.94 -2.18
CA TRP A 48 -6.42 9.36 -0.85
C TRP A 48 -6.86 8.19 0.00
N PHE A 49 -7.59 7.27 -0.60
CA PHE A 49 -8.01 6.04 0.06
C PHE A 49 -6.80 5.21 0.53
N MET A 50 -5.72 5.16 -0.26
CA MET A 50 -4.48 4.46 0.13
C MET A 50 -3.82 5.09 1.36
N SER A 51 -3.75 6.42 1.42
CA SER A 51 -3.21 7.12 2.60
C SER A 51 -4.00 6.79 3.88
N MET A 52 -5.30 6.54 3.76
CA MET A 52 -6.16 6.15 4.88
C MET A 52 -6.03 4.67 5.26
N LEU A 53 -5.41 3.84 4.42
CA LEU A 53 -5.12 2.43 4.74
C LEU A 53 -3.90 2.30 5.67
N VAL A 54 -2.97 3.25 5.65
CA VAL A 54 -1.72 3.19 6.41
C VAL A 54 -1.94 3.09 7.93
N PRO A 55 -2.84 3.86 8.57
CA PRO A 55 -3.14 3.71 10.00
C PRO A 55 -3.76 2.35 10.38
N VAL A 56 -4.37 1.64 9.42
CA VAL A 56 -4.94 0.29 9.62
C VAL A 56 -3.86 -0.78 9.42
N LEU A 57 -2.93 -0.56 8.49
CA LEU A 57 -1.81 -1.47 8.25
C LEU A 57 -0.87 -1.56 9.45
N LEU A 58 -0.65 -0.45 10.17
CA LEU A 58 0.30 -0.43 11.28
C LEU A 58 -0.07 -1.38 12.44
N PRO A 59 -1.30 -1.36 13.00
CA PRO A 59 -1.70 -2.34 14.01
C PRO A 59 -1.82 -3.76 13.43
N LEU A 60 -2.11 -3.90 12.14
CA LEU A 60 -2.13 -5.20 11.46
C LEU A 60 -0.73 -5.83 11.36
N ASP A 61 0.28 -5.02 11.04
CA ASP A 61 1.70 -5.40 10.99
C ASP A 61 2.19 -5.87 12.37
N VAL A 62 1.86 -5.11 13.42
CA VAL A 62 2.18 -5.51 14.80
C VAL A 62 1.44 -6.79 15.20
N ALA A 63 0.19 -6.96 14.78
CA ALA A 63 -0.60 -8.15 15.10
C ALA A 63 -0.08 -9.42 14.40
N GLU A 64 0.40 -9.30 13.17
CA GLU A 64 1.03 -10.41 12.44
C GLU A 64 2.36 -10.78 13.10
N MET A 65 3.23 -9.79 13.34
CA MET A 65 4.55 -10.01 13.91
C MET A 65 4.49 -10.63 15.32
N THR A 66 3.55 -10.19 16.16
CA THR A 66 3.35 -10.76 17.50
C THR A 66 2.84 -12.20 17.44
N THR A 67 1.98 -12.52 16.48
CA THR A 67 1.45 -13.88 16.29
C THR A 67 2.55 -14.84 15.82
N GLU A 68 3.36 -14.44 14.85
CA GLU A 68 4.47 -15.27 14.35
C GLU A 68 5.55 -15.50 15.41
N ARG A 69 5.90 -14.46 16.19
CA ARG A 69 6.83 -14.61 17.33
C ARG A 69 6.33 -15.61 18.37
N CYS A 70 5.07 -15.49 18.77
CA CYS A 70 4.46 -16.41 19.72
C CYS A 70 4.44 -17.85 19.21
N ARG A 71 4.20 -18.05 17.91
CA ARG A 71 4.25 -19.38 17.29
C ARG A 71 5.66 -19.97 17.33
N ALA A 72 6.68 -19.17 17.01
CA ALA A 72 8.07 -19.60 17.04
C ALA A 72 8.50 -20.04 18.45
N GLU A 73 8.17 -19.26 19.48
CA GLU A 73 8.52 -19.55 20.87
C GLU A 73 7.75 -20.75 21.44
N ALA A 74 6.47 -20.92 21.07
CA ALA A 74 5.68 -22.10 21.47
C ALA A 74 6.27 -23.41 20.92
N THR A 75 6.88 -23.36 19.73
CA THR A 75 7.55 -24.53 19.13
C THR A 75 8.89 -24.84 19.83
N GLY A 76 9.49 -23.85 20.50
CA GLY A 76 10.73 -23.97 21.28
C GLY A 76 10.55 -24.52 22.70
N GLY A 77 9.32 -24.88 23.10
CA GLY A 77 9.04 -25.46 24.41
C GLY A 77 9.08 -24.46 25.57
N GLN A 78 8.98 -23.16 25.28
CA GLN A 78 8.96 -22.10 26.29
C GLN A 78 7.50 -21.77 26.65
N ASP A 79 7.17 -21.79 27.95
CA ASP A 79 5.85 -21.39 28.46
C ASP A 79 5.71 -19.86 28.36
N VAL A 80 5.33 -19.39 27.18
CA VAL A 80 5.06 -17.98 26.95
C VAL A 80 3.57 -17.75 27.15
N ASN A 81 3.22 -16.91 28.12
CA ASN A 81 1.85 -16.41 28.30
C ASN A 81 1.57 -15.38 27.19
N CYS A 82 1.59 -15.85 25.94
CA CYS A 82 1.23 -15.10 24.77
C CYS A 82 -0.29 -14.89 24.80
N ALA A 83 -0.74 -13.64 24.79
CA ALA A 83 -2.11 -13.32 24.46
C ALA A 83 -2.20 -13.28 22.92
N PRO A 84 -2.56 -14.37 22.23
CA PRO A 84 -2.66 -14.34 20.79
C PRO A 84 -3.66 -13.26 20.38
N SER A 85 -3.39 -12.62 19.26
CA SER A 85 -4.41 -11.89 18.53
C SER A 85 -5.68 -12.75 18.47
N ARG A 86 -6.84 -12.17 18.79
CA ARG A 86 -8.14 -12.88 18.67
C ARG A 86 -8.47 -13.24 17.22
N ALA A 87 -7.72 -12.71 16.26
CA ALA A 87 -7.83 -12.98 14.85
C ALA A 87 -7.21 -14.31 14.46
N ASP A 88 -7.81 -14.93 13.45
CA ASP A 88 -7.27 -16.14 12.85
C ASP A 88 -5.90 -15.83 12.22
N PRO A 89 -4.83 -16.59 12.54
CA PRO A 89 -3.48 -16.31 12.03
C PRO A 89 -3.40 -16.33 10.50
N ALA A 90 -4.17 -17.20 9.84
CA ALA A 90 -4.21 -17.26 8.38
C ALA A 90 -4.82 -15.98 7.78
N PHE A 91 -5.85 -15.43 8.43
CA PHE A 91 -6.45 -14.15 8.03
C PHE A 91 -5.49 -12.99 8.25
N LEU A 92 -4.79 -12.93 9.39
CA LEU A 92 -3.80 -11.87 9.66
C LEU A 92 -2.71 -11.86 8.59
N ALA A 93 -2.14 -13.02 8.28
CA ALA A 93 -1.14 -13.16 7.24
C ALA A 93 -1.69 -12.71 5.88
N LEU A 94 -2.87 -13.18 5.47
CA LEU A 94 -3.46 -12.78 4.19
C LEU A 94 -3.73 -11.27 4.12
N ALA A 95 -4.34 -10.70 5.16
CA ALA A 95 -4.67 -9.29 5.22
C ALA A 95 -3.41 -8.42 5.19
N TRP A 96 -2.36 -8.84 5.91
CA TRP A 96 -1.07 -8.16 5.90
C TRP A 96 -0.42 -8.23 4.52
N HIS A 97 -0.30 -9.42 3.91
CA HIS A 97 0.32 -9.57 2.58
C HIS A 97 -0.42 -8.74 1.53
N VAL A 98 -1.74 -8.86 1.45
CA VAL A 98 -2.54 -8.13 0.45
C VAL A 98 -2.44 -6.62 0.69
N GLY A 99 -2.66 -6.17 1.93
CA GLY A 99 -2.64 -4.75 2.26
C GLY A 99 -1.27 -4.12 2.07
N TYR A 100 -0.22 -4.79 2.53
CA TYR A 100 1.17 -4.37 2.37
C TYR A 100 1.54 -4.25 0.90
N TRP A 101 1.39 -5.30 0.09
CA TRP A 101 1.78 -5.29 -1.31
C TRP A 101 0.97 -4.29 -2.14
N PHE A 102 -0.30 -4.11 -1.79
CA PHE A 102 -1.14 -3.12 -2.43
C PHE A 102 -0.68 -1.69 -2.13
N CYS A 103 -0.44 -1.34 -0.85
CA CYS A 103 0.08 -0.03 -0.48
C CYS A 103 1.51 0.20 -0.99
N PHE A 104 2.35 -0.83 -0.99
CA PHE A 104 3.71 -0.78 -1.51
C PHE A 104 3.72 -0.47 -3.01
N SER A 105 2.99 -1.25 -3.81
CA SER A 105 2.91 -1.04 -5.26
C SER A 105 2.35 0.34 -5.62
N MET A 106 1.35 0.83 -4.90
CA MET A 106 0.82 2.18 -5.11
C MET A 106 1.83 3.28 -4.77
N SER A 107 2.53 3.13 -3.64
CA SER A 107 3.49 4.15 -3.17
C SER A 107 4.72 4.23 -4.05
N TRP A 108 5.22 3.09 -4.52
CA TRP A 108 6.47 3.02 -5.27
C TRP A 108 6.29 3.05 -6.79
N LEU A 109 5.12 2.66 -7.32
CA LEU A 109 4.86 2.68 -8.76
C LEU A 109 3.92 3.81 -9.14
N VAL A 110 2.72 3.85 -8.56
CA VAL A 110 1.65 4.73 -9.06
C VAL A 110 1.89 6.19 -8.70
N LEU A 111 2.24 6.50 -7.44
CA LEU A 111 2.50 7.88 -7.01
C LEU A 111 3.65 8.54 -7.78
N PRO A 112 4.83 7.90 -7.96
CA PRO A 112 5.92 8.50 -8.73
C PRO A 112 5.54 8.70 -10.19
N ILE A 113 4.89 7.72 -10.83
CA ILE A 113 4.46 7.85 -12.23
C ILE A 113 3.46 9.00 -12.38
N LEU A 114 2.49 9.12 -11.47
CA LEU A 114 1.52 10.21 -11.49
C LEU A 114 2.20 11.58 -11.33
N SER A 115 3.16 11.67 -10.42
CA SER A 115 3.95 12.89 -10.22
C SER A 115 4.73 13.29 -11.49
N SER A 116 5.42 12.36 -12.18
CA SER A 116 6.07 12.68 -13.46
C SER A 116 5.06 12.96 -14.57
N TYR A 117 3.90 12.30 -14.55
CA TYR A 117 2.85 12.54 -15.53
C TYR A 117 2.35 13.98 -15.45
N VAL A 118 2.09 14.50 -14.25
CA VAL A 118 1.67 15.90 -14.06
C VAL A 118 2.74 16.88 -14.57
N LEU A 119 4.02 16.58 -14.33
CA LEU A 119 5.15 17.43 -14.77
C LEU A 119 5.48 17.30 -16.27
N ALA A 120 5.03 16.25 -16.94
CA ALA A 120 5.33 16.02 -18.35
C ALA A 120 4.59 17.01 -19.26
N GLY A 121 5.34 17.79 -20.04
CA GLY A 121 4.81 18.80 -20.98
C GLY A 121 4.33 18.26 -22.33
N ALA A 122 4.18 16.93 -22.49
CA ALA A 122 3.79 16.33 -23.76
C ALA A 122 2.28 16.51 -24.05
N PHE A 123 1.94 16.97 -25.26
CA PHE A 123 0.55 17.25 -25.67
C PHE A 123 -0.35 16.02 -25.88
N SER A 124 0.24 14.82 -26.01
CA SER A 124 -0.51 13.57 -26.20
C SER A 124 -0.44 12.70 -24.95
N VAL A 125 -1.60 12.19 -24.50
CA VAL A 125 -1.74 11.34 -23.30
C VAL A 125 -0.79 10.14 -23.34
N LYS A 126 -0.67 9.46 -24.49
CA LYS A 126 0.22 8.30 -24.65
C LYS A 126 1.68 8.70 -24.45
N LYS A 127 2.14 9.75 -25.15
CA LYS A 127 3.52 10.24 -25.05
C LYS A 127 3.84 10.71 -23.62
N ARG A 128 2.87 11.35 -22.98
CA ARG A 128 2.98 11.82 -21.59
C ARG A 128 3.14 10.67 -20.60
N PHE A 129 2.37 9.58 -20.76
CA PHE A 129 2.48 8.39 -19.92
C PHE A 129 3.82 7.67 -20.09
N PHE A 130 4.24 7.39 -21.34
CA PHE A 130 5.53 6.73 -21.58
C PHE A 130 6.72 7.58 -21.14
N PHE A 131 6.63 8.91 -21.29
CA PHE A 131 7.64 9.82 -20.77
C PHE A 131 7.74 9.73 -19.25
N ALA A 132 6.61 9.80 -18.55
CA ALA A 132 6.55 9.69 -17.09
C ALA A 132 7.09 8.33 -16.58
N LEU A 133 6.74 7.24 -17.28
CA LEU A 133 7.22 5.91 -16.94
C LEU A 133 8.74 5.80 -17.11
N ARG A 134 9.28 6.29 -18.24
CA ARG A 134 10.72 6.26 -18.52
C ARG A 134 11.51 7.09 -17.50
N ASP A 135 11.02 8.27 -17.17
CA ASP A 135 11.65 9.17 -16.20
C ASP A 135 11.77 8.51 -14.81
N ARG A 136 10.68 7.92 -14.31
CA ARG A 136 10.69 7.20 -13.03
C ARG A 136 11.52 5.91 -13.06
N LEU A 137 11.50 5.19 -14.18
CA LEU A 137 12.31 3.98 -14.33
C LEU A 137 13.81 4.28 -14.27
N ILE A 138 14.27 5.36 -14.93
CA ILE A 138 15.68 5.76 -14.89
C ILE A 138 16.09 6.13 -13.46
N PHE A 139 15.26 6.91 -12.76
CA PHE A 139 15.51 7.26 -11.36
C PHE A 139 15.66 6.03 -10.47
N PHE A 140 14.75 5.06 -10.57
CA PHE A 140 14.84 3.81 -9.79
C PHE A 140 16.03 2.95 -10.17
N LEU A 141 16.41 2.89 -11.45
CA LEU A 141 17.60 2.17 -11.89
C LEU A 141 18.87 2.77 -11.28
N VAL A 142 19.02 4.10 -11.29
CA VAL A 142 20.19 4.77 -10.72
C VAL A 142 20.29 4.52 -9.22
N ILE A 143 19.19 4.72 -8.48
CA ILE A 143 19.16 4.43 -7.03
C ILE A 143 19.42 2.95 -6.75
N GLY A 144 18.83 2.05 -7.54
CA GLY A 144 19.01 0.61 -7.41
C GLY A 144 20.47 0.18 -7.59
N VAL A 145 21.17 0.75 -8.59
CA VAL A 145 22.60 0.50 -8.81
C VAL A 145 23.44 1.02 -7.65
N LEU A 146 23.20 2.26 -7.18
CA LEU A 146 23.94 2.84 -6.06
C LEU A 146 23.74 2.03 -4.78
N PHE A 147 22.50 1.62 -4.48
CA PHE A 147 22.18 0.79 -3.33
C PHE A 147 22.79 -0.62 -3.45
N GLY A 148 22.78 -1.19 -4.65
CA GLY A 148 23.43 -2.47 -4.93
C GLY A 148 24.94 -2.43 -4.70
N ILE A 149 25.62 -1.41 -5.21
CA ILE A 149 27.06 -1.20 -4.96
C ILE A 149 27.33 -1.04 -3.46
N ALA A 150 26.56 -0.21 -2.76
CA ALA A 150 26.72 -0.01 -1.32
C ALA A 150 26.54 -1.32 -0.53
N THR A 151 25.57 -2.15 -0.92
CA THR A 151 25.30 -3.44 -0.28
C THR A 151 26.46 -4.43 -0.51
N VAL A 152 26.97 -4.51 -1.75
CA VAL A 152 28.13 -5.36 -2.07
C VAL A 152 29.37 -4.92 -1.28
N LEU A 153 29.64 -3.61 -1.22
CA LEU A 153 30.76 -3.07 -0.44
C LEU A 153 30.62 -3.37 1.05
N LEU A 154 29.40 -3.29 1.59
CA LEU A 154 29.13 -3.63 2.98
C LEU A 154 29.40 -5.12 3.22
N VAL A 155 28.87 -6.01 2.39
CA VAL A 155 29.05 -7.47 2.51
C VAL A 155 30.52 -7.88 2.37
N LEU A 156 31.30 -7.22 1.51
CA LEU A 156 32.75 -7.48 1.35
C LEU A 156 33.61 -6.92 2.48
N ARG A 157 33.07 -6.01 3.29
CA ARG A 157 33.78 -5.38 4.43
C ARG A 157 33.55 -6.13 5.75
N PHE A 158 32.53 -6.98 5.82
CA PHE A 158 32.33 -7.96 6.90
C PHE A 158 33.02 -9.28 6.56
#